data_AF-A0AB73IPD9-F1
#
_entry.id   AF-A0AB73IPD9-F1
#
_cell.length_a   1.000
_cell.length_b   1.000
_cell.length_c   1.000
_cell.angle_alpha   90.00
_cell.angle_beta   90.00
_cell.angle_gamma   90.00
#
_symmetry.space_group_name_H-M   'P 1'
#
loop_
_entity.id
_entity.type
_entity.pdbx_description
1 polymer ?
#
loop_
_entity_poly.entity_id
_entity_poly.type
_entity_poly.pdbx_seq_one_letter_code
_entity_poly.pdbx_strand_id
1 'polypeptide(L)'
;MLLKIYVYGYLNRVQSSRRLERQCLRNVELMWLTGRLAPDFKTIAEFRRSNGEGIRNVCRRFVMICRDLKLFTQAVVAIDGSKFKAIDSRDNNFTPSEIARRQERVGQSIQRYLDALETADRTQPLAVEPKTESYGTRWKR
;
A
#
# COMPACT_ATOMS: atom_id res chain seq x y z
N MET A 1 -10.43 -9.28 9.01
CA MET A 1 -9.64 -9.98 7.96
C MET A 1 -9.32 -9.06 6.78
N LEU A 2 -10.32 -8.57 6.03
CA LEU A 2 -10.15 -7.79 4.79
C LEU A 2 -9.39 -6.46 4.94
N LEU A 3 -9.51 -5.78 6.08
CA LEU A 3 -8.76 -4.55 6.35
C LEU A 3 -7.23 -4.75 6.26
N LYS A 4 -6.73 -5.91 6.71
CA LYS A 4 -5.29 -6.22 6.67
C LYS A 4 -4.75 -6.25 5.23
N ILE A 5 -5.57 -6.72 4.29
CA ILE A 5 -5.23 -6.75 2.85
C ILE A 5 -5.06 -5.33 2.30
N TYR A 6 -5.87 -4.38 2.75
CA TYR A 6 -5.76 -2.97 2.32
C TYR A 6 -4.56 -2.25 2.91
N VAL A 7 -4.22 -2.53 4.17
CA VAL A 7 -2.97 -2.01 4.78
C VAL A 7 -1.76 -2.57 4.04
N TYR A 8 -1.74 -3.88 3.76
CA TYR A 8 -0.70 -4.52 2.96
C TYR A 8 -0.60 -3.92 1.55
N GLY A 9 -1.75 -3.77 0.88
CA GLY A 9 -1.83 -3.21 -0.46
C GLY A 9 -1.30 -1.78 -0.53
N TYR A 10 -1.65 -0.93 0.44
CA TYR A 10 -1.16 0.44 0.55
C TYR A 10 0.37 0.50 0.64
N LEU A 11 0.95 -0.31 1.54
CA LEU A 11 2.41 -0.38 1.73
C LEU A 11 3.13 -0.89 0.48
N ASN A 12 2.59 -1.92 -0.16
CA ASN A 12 3.20 -2.58 -1.31
C ASN A 12 2.76 -2.00 -2.67
N ARG A 13 2.07 -0.85 -2.68
CA ARG A 13 1.56 -0.17 -3.88
C ARG A 13 0.75 -1.10 -4.80
N VAL A 14 -0.03 -2.01 -4.21
CA VAL A 14 -0.89 -2.95 -4.95
C VAL A 14 -2.25 -2.31 -5.12
N GLN A 15 -2.48 -1.81 -6.34
CA GLN A 15 -3.57 -0.86 -6.59
C GLN A 15 -4.85 -1.48 -7.18
N SER A 16 -5.04 -2.80 -7.17
CA SER A 16 -6.25 -3.42 -7.73
C SER A 16 -6.73 -4.59 -6.88
N SER A 17 -8.04 -4.76 -6.75
CA SER A 17 -8.64 -5.86 -5.99
C SER A 17 -8.28 -7.21 -6.58
N ARG A 18 -8.17 -7.30 -7.92
CA ARG A 18 -7.70 -8.50 -8.63
C ARG A 18 -6.21 -8.76 -8.36
N ARG A 19 -5.40 -7.70 -8.30
CA ARG A 19 -3.99 -7.86 -7.92
C ARG A 19 -3.87 -8.32 -6.47
N LEU A 20 -4.68 -7.78 -5.56
CA LEU A 20 -4.71 -8.18 -4.14
C LEU A 20 -5.13 -9.65 -3.97
N GLU A 21 -6.18 -10.09 -4.69
CA GLU A 21 -6.59 -11.50 -4.76
C GLU A 21 -5.43 -12.40 -5.19
N ARG A 22 -4.75 -12.06 -6.30
CA ARG A 22 -3.56 -12.81 -6.76
C ARG A 22 -2.45 -12.83 -5.72
N GLN A 23 -2.21 -11.73 -5.00
CA GLN A 23 -1.24 -11.71 -3.92
C GLN A 23 -1.64 -12.65 -2.79
N CYS A 24 -2.94 -12.76 -2.44
CA CYS A 24 -3.39 -13.67 -1.38
C CYS A 24 -3.12 -15.14 -1.74
N LEU A 25 -3.07 -15.45 -3.04
CA LEU A 25 -2.83 -16.80 -3.56
C LEU A 25 -1.36 -17.15 -3.78
N ARG A 26 -0.45 -16.18 -3.84
CA ARG A 26 0.96 -16.45 -4.21
C ARG A 26 2.01 -15.85 -3.29
N ASN A 27 1.67 -14.80 -2.55
CA ASN A 27 2.62 -14.11 -1.70
C ASN A 27 2.57 -14.70 -0.29
N VAL A 28 3.70 -15.25 0.17
CA VAL A 28 3.81 -15.91 1.48
C VAL A 28 3.49 -14.95 2.63
N GLU A 29 3.86 -13.67 2.53
CA GLU A 29 3.55 -12.65 3.52
C GLU A 29 2.04 -12.46 3.65
N LEU A 30 1.35 -12.39 2.51
CA LEU A 30 -0.09 -12.17 2.49
C LEU A 30 -0.85 -13.44 2.90
N MET A 31 -0.37 -14.63 2.51
CA MET A 31 -0.87 -15.90 3.02
C MET A 31 -0.74 -16.00 4.53
N TRP A 32 0.40 -15.60 5.10
CA TRP A 32 0.58 -15.58 6.55
C TRP A 32 -0.37 -14.57 7.20
N LEU A 33 -0.49 -13.37 6.64
CA LEU A 33 -1.34 -12.30 7.17
C LEU A 33 -2.83 -12.65 7.17
N THR A 34 -3.29 -13.38 6.16
CA THR A 34 -4.70 -13.81 6.02
C THR A 34 -4.98 -15.21 6.57
N GLY A 35 -3.96 -15.93 7.05
CA GLY A 35 -4.12 -17.33 7.48
C GLY A 35 -4.49 -18.26 6.31
N ARG A 36 -3.92 -18.01 5.13
CA ARG A 36 -4.17 -18.69 3.84
C ARG A 36 -5.57 -18.50 3.26
N LEU A 37 -6.37 -17.60 3.83
CA LEU A 37 -7.63 -17.18 3.21
C LEU A 37 -7.34 -16.30 2.00
N ALA A 38 -7.97 -16.62 0.87
CA ALA A 38 -7.88 -15.88 -0.37
C ALA A 38 -9.29 -15.42 -0.80
N PRO A 39 -9.78 -14.28 -0.26
CA PRO A 39 -11.06 -13.73 -0.68
C PRO A 39 -11.00 -13.32 -2.16
N ASP A 40 -12.11 -13.50 -2.86
CA ASP A 40 -12.20 -13.11 -4.26
C ASP A 40 -12.13 -11.58 -4.44
N PHE A 41 -11.80 -11.15 -5.65
CA PHE A 41 -11.67 -9.72 -5.94
C PHE A 41 -12.97 -8.94 -5.72
N LYS A 42 -14.14 -9.59 -5.85
CA LYS A 42 -15.46 -8.96 -5.62
C LYS A 42 -15.65 -8.63 -4.15
N THR A 43 -15.34 -9.57 -3.26
CA THR A 43 -15.39 -9.40 -1.81
C THR A 43 -14.44 -8.29 -1.35
N ILE A 44 -13.22 -8.27 -1.91
CA ILE A 44 -12.22 -7.23 -1.62
C ILE A 44 -12.72 -5.85 -2.08
N ALA A 45 -13.29 -5.76 -3.28
CA ALA A 45 -13.79 -4.51 -3.84
C ALA A 45 -15.02 -3.99 -3.07
N GLU A 46 -15.97 -4.87 -2.77
CA GLU A 46 -17.20 -4.52 -2.05
C GLU A 46 -16.88 -4.01 -0.64
N PHE A 47 -15.98 -4.70 0.08
CA PHE A 47 -15.54 -4.24 1.40
C PHE A 47 -14.97 -2.82 1.36
N ARG A 48 -14.21 -2.46 0.32
CA ARG A 48 -13.69 -1.10 0.17
C ARG A 48 -14.78 -0.09 -0.15
N ARG A 49 -15.73 -0.46 -1.00
CA ARG A 49 -16.86 0.42 -1.32
C ARG A 49 -17.67 0.75 -0.08
N SER A 50 -17.99 -0.25 0.75
CA SER A 50 -18.79 -0.05 1.96
C SER A 50 -18.02 0.62 3.11
N ASN A 51 -16.68 0.55 3.12
CA ASN A 51 -15.84 0.98 4.25
C ASN A 51 -14.73 1.97 3.88
N GLY A 52 -14.86 2.71 2.76
CA GLY A 52 -13.79 3.55 2.21
C GLY A 52 -13.24 4.59 3.19
N GLU A 53 -14.12 5.23 3.96
CA GLU A 53 -13.73 6.19 5.00
C GLU A 53 -12.92 5.52 6.13
N GLY A 54 -13.38 4.35 6.60
CA GLY A 54 -12.66 3.58 7.62
C GLY A 54 -11.27 3.17 7.17
N ILE A 55 -11.13 2.71 5.92
CA ILE A 55 -9.85 2.32 5.33
C ILE A 55 -8.89 3.53 5.29
N ARG A 56 -9.38 4.69 4.85
CA ARG A 56 -8.61 5.94 4.85
C ARG A 56 -8.10 6.29 6.24
N ASN A 57 -8.99 6.25 7.24
CA ASN A 57 -8.65 6.63 8.60
C ASN A 57 -7.64 5.67 9.22
N VAL A 58 -7.75 4.36 8.95
CA VAL A 58 -6.76 3.36 9.37
C VAL A 58 -5.42 3.62 8.71
N CYS A 59 -5.36 3.85 7.39
CA CYS A 59 -4.11 4.17 6.70
C CYS A 59 -3.48 5.45 7.25
N ARG A 60 -4.28 6.49 7.54
CA ARG A 60 -3.81 7.74 8.16
C ARG A 60 -3.21 7.47 9.53
N ARG A 61 -3.93 6.75 10.39
CA ARG A 61 -3.46 6.44 11.75
C ARG A 61 -2.21 5.57 11.73
N PHE A 62 -2.14 4.60 10.83
CA PHE A 62 -0.98 3.74 10.63
C PHE A 62 0.26 4.56 10.24
N VAL A 63 0.16 5.44 9.25
CA VAL A 63 1.27 6.34 8.86
C VAL A 63 1.71 7.22 10.02
N MET A 64 0.77 7.76 10.81
CA MET A 64 1.10 8.55 11.99
C MET A 64 1.86 7.73 13.04
N ILE A 65 1.41 6.50 13.35
CA ILE A 65 2.10 5.62 14.30
C ILE A 65 3.52 5.29 13.81
N CYS A 66 3.69 4.96 12.53
CA CYS A 66 5.03 4.70 11.97
C CYS A 66 5.96 5.91 12.08
N ARG A 67 5.40 7.13 11.98
CA ARG A 67 6.15 8.38 12.18
C ARG A 67 6.54 8.58 13.64
N ASP A 68 5.60 8.37 14.56
CA ASP A 68 5.82 8.51 16.01
C ASP A 68 6.90 7.51 16.49
N LEU A 69 6.88 6.30 15.94
CA LEU A 69 7.87 5.25 16.20
C LEU A 69 9.19 5.45 15.44
N LYS A 70 9.35 6.54 14.67
CA LYS A 70 10.54 6.83 13.85
C LYS A 70 10.93 5.68 12.90
N LEU A 71 9.95 4.90 12.43
CA LEU A 71 10.16 3.76 11.54
C LEU A 71 10.39 4.17 10.09
N PHE A 72 10.05 5.40 9.74
CA PHE A 72 10.51 5.99 8.48
C PHE A 72 11.98 6.36 8.65
N THR A 73 12.88 5.50 8.17
CA THR A 73 14.27 5.87 7.96
C THR A 73 14.27 7.12 7.08
N GLN A 74 14.89 8.21 7.55
CA GLN A 74 15.30 9.29 6.66
C GLN A 74 16.00 8.61 5.49
N ALA A 75 15.51 8.81 4.27
CA ALA A 75 16.19 8.30 3.08
C ALA A 75 17.64 8.75 3.22
N VAL A 76 18.57 7.81 3.39
CA VAL A 76 19.98 8.11 3.52
C VAL A 76 20.39 8.66 2.17
N VAL A 77 20.32 9.99 2.03
CA VAL A 77 20.91 10.69 0.90
C VAL A 77 22.41 10.64 1.19
N ALA A 78 23.14 9.83 0.43
CA ALA A 78 24.58 9.93 0.40
C ALA A 78 24.94 11.31 -0.15
N ILE A 79 25.33 12.24 0.73
CA ILE A 79 25.84 13.55 0.34
C ILE A 79 27.36 13.42 0.33
N ASP A 80 27.94 13.28 -0.86
CA ASP A 80 29.38 13.45 -1.05
C ASP A 80 29.76 14.90 -0.68
N GLY A 81 30.90 15.05 0.01
CA GLY A 81 31.17 16.15 0.95
C GLY A 81 30.76 17.55 0.48
N SER A 82 29.81 18.16 1.20
CA SER A 82 29.42 19.56 1.01
C SER A 82 29.50 20.32 2.34
N LYS A 83 30.07 21.53 2.33
CA LYS A 83 30.26 22.35 3.54
C LYS A 83 28.90 22.79 4.11
N PHE A 84 28.53 22.27 5.28
CA PHE A 84 27.29 22.63 5.96
C PHE A 84 27.45 23.94 6.73
N LYS A 85 26.64 24.95 6.34
CA LYS A 85 26.34 26.09 7.19
C LYS A 85 25.60 25.55 8.42
N ALA A 86 25.96 25.98 9.63
CA ALA A 86 25.23 25.64 10.85
C ALA A 86 23.75 26.00 10.65
N ILE A 87 22.89 24.99 10.51
CA ILE A 87 21.46 25.18 10.37
C ILE A 87 20.89 25.31 11.77
N ASP A 88 20.54 26.54 12.14
CA ASP A 88 19.52 26.79 13.15
C ASP A 88 18.21 26.18 12.59
N SER A 89 17.90 24.97 13.04
CA SER A 89 16.89 24.14 12.40
C SER A 89 15.50 24.68 12.68
N ARG A 90 14.98 25.52 11.77
CA ARG A 90 13.54 25.78 11.63
C ARG A 90 12.70 24.49 11.57
N ASP A 91 13.33 23.38 11.20
CA ASP A 91 12.76 22.02 11.20
C ASP A 91 12.46 21.42 12.58
N ASN A 92 12.79 22.11 13.69
CA ASN A 92 12.47 21.64 15.04
C ASN A 92 11.47 22.53 15.78
N ASN A 93 10.95 23.58 15.13
CA ASN A 93 10.00 24.52 15.72
C ASN A 93 8.67 24.45 14.94
N PHE A 94 7.91 23.37 15.16
CA PHE A 94 6.63 23.17 14.50
C PHE A 94 5.53 23.98 15.16
N THR A 95 4.93 24.88 14.39
CA THR A 95 3.68 25.53 14.79
C THR A 95 2.51 24.55 14.62
N PRO A 96 1.43 24.69 15.43
CA PRO A 96 0.23 23.86 15.28
C PRO A 96 -0.35 23.88 13.85
N SER A 97 -0.25 25.01 13.14
CA SER A 97 -0.70 25.16 11.75
C SER A 97 0.15 24.35 10.76
N GLU A 98 1.47 24.24 10.98
CA GLU A 98 2.35 23.40 10.16
C GLU A 98 2.09 21.91 10.38
N ILE A 99 1.78 21.50 11.61
CA ILE A 99 1.38 20.13 11.93
C ILE A 99 0.06 19.81 11.23
N ALA A 100 -0.93 20.71 11.31
CA ALA A 100 -2.22 20.54 10.62
C ALA A 100 -2.03 20.40 9.10
N ARG A 101 -1.24 21.27 8.48
CA ARG A 101 -0.93 21.21 7.05
C ARG A 101 -0.22 19.91 6.64
N ARG A 102 0.66 19.38 7.49
CA ARG A 102 1.30 18.07 7.26
C ARG A 102 0.29 16.92 7.34
N GLN A 103 -0.60 16.93 8.33
CA GLN A 103 -1.67 15.93 8.45
C GLN A 103 -2.60 15.95 7.23
N GLU A 104 -2.93 17.15 6.75
CA GLU A 104 -3.76 17.31 5.55
C GLU A 104 -3.06 16.76 4.30
N ARG A 105 -1.77 17.04 4.12
CA ARG A 105 -0.97 16.49 3.01
C ARG A 105 -0.96 14.95 3.03
N VAL A 106 -0.83 14.34 4.20
CA VAL A 106 -0.93 12.87 4.35
C VAL A 106 -2.33 12.39 3.97
N GLY A 107 -3.38 13.07 4.43
CA GLY A 107 -4.77 12.75 4.07
C GLY A 107 -5.02 12.82 2.57
N GLN A 108 -4.54 13.85 1.90
CA GLN A 108 -4.63 14.01 0.44
C GLN A 108 -3.87 12.91 -0.31
N SER A 109 -2.68 12.53 0.16
CA SER A 109 -1.92 11.42 -0.45
C SER A 109 -2.66 10.09 -0.34
N ILE A 110 -3.28 9.82 0.82
CA ILE A 110 -4.12 8.64 1.03
C ILE A 110 -5.35 8.67 0.12
N GLN A 111 -6.03 9.83 -0.01
CA GLN A 111 -7.15 10.00 -0.94
C GLN A 111 -6.76 9.63 -2.36
N ARG A 112 -5.70 10.26 -2.89
CA ARG A 112 -5.22 10.00 -4.25
C ARG A 112 -4.92 8.53 -4.48
N TYR A 113 -4.35 7.87 -3.46
CA TYR A 113 -4.10 6.44 -3.53
C TYR A 113 -5.40 5.62 -3.63
N LEU A 114 -6.40 5.92 -2.81
CA LEU A 114 -7.69 5.23 -2.82
C LEU A 114 -8.46 5.47 -4.13
N ASP A 115 -8.40 6.67 -4.69
CA ASP A 115 -9.02 6.99 -5.99
C ASP A 115 -8.34 6.22 -7.13
N ALA A 116 -7.02 6.05 -7.06
CA ALA A 116 -6.28 5.21 -7.99
C ALA A 116 -6.69 3.74 -7.89
N LEU A 117 -7.06 3.24 -6.69
CA LEU A 117 -7.63 1.89 -6.53
C LEU A 117 -8.94 1.73 -7.29
N GLU A 118 -9.83 2.71 -7.13
CA GLU A 118 -11.13 2.70 -7.79
C GLU A 118 -11.00 2.78 -9.31
N THR A 119 -10.09 3.62 -9.79
CA THR A 119 -9.81 3.78 -11.22
C THR A 119 -9.23 2.49 -11.81
N ALA A 120 -8.28 1.86 -11.12
CA ALA A 120 -7.63 0.63 -11.56
C ALA A 120 -8.61 -0.56 -11.64
N ASP A 121 -9.58 -0.64 -10.73
CA ASP A 121 -10.62 -1.68 -10.78
C ASP A 121 -11.61 -1.46 -11.94
N ARG A 122 -11.83 -0.20 -12.38
CA ARG A 122 -12.68 0.13 -13.55
C ARG A 122 -12.00 -0.08 -14.90
N THR A 123 -10.68 0.10 -14.98
CA THR A 123 -9.92 0.07 -16.25
C THR A 123 -9.26 -1.27 -16.55
N GLN A 124 -9.20 -2.21 -15.60
CA GLN A 124 -8.62 -3.53 -15.87
C GLN A 124 -9.55 -4.39 -16.75
N PRO A 125 -9.08 -4.87 -17.92
CA PRO A 125 -9.80 -5.87 -18.70
C PRO A 125 -10.02 -7.16 -17.88
N LEU A 126 -11.09 -7.89 -18.19
CA LEU A 126 -11.26 -9.30 -17.78
C LEU A 126 -9.96 -10.04 -18.16
N ALA A 127 -9.18 -10.47 -17.17
CA ALA A 127 -7.82 -10.90 -17.41
C ALA A 127 -7.76 -12.08 -18.38
N VAL A 128 -6.86 -11.95 -19.37
CA VAL A 128 -6.32 -13.00 -20.23
C VAL A 128 -5.96 -14.21 -19.38
N GLU A 129 -6.49 -15.37 -19.77
CA GLU A 129 -6.17 -16.65 -19.14
C GLU A 129 -4.65 -16.89 -19.16
N PRO A 130 -4.06 -17.39 -18.07
CA PRO A 130 -2.68 -17.85 -18.12
C PRO A 130 -2.62 -19.01 -19.13
N LYS A 131 -1.92 -18.82 -20.25
CA LYS A 131 -1.55 -19.94 -21.13
C LYS A 131 -0.77 -20.94 -20.28
N THR A 132 -1.43 -22.03 -19.91
CA THR A 132 -0.76 -23.24 -19.42
C THR A 132 0.06 -23.79 -20.58
N GLU A 133 1.34 -23.43 -20.64
CA GLU A 133 2.30 -24.21 -21.41
C GLU A 133 2.37 -25.59 -20.77
N SER A 134 1.69 -26.54 -21.43
CA SER A 134 1.85 -27.96 -21.24
C SER A 134 3.32 -28.32 -21.46
N TYR A 135 4.12 -28.39 -20.40
CA TYR A 135 5.42 -29.04 -20.44
C TYR A 135 5.19 -30.53 -20.72
N GLY A 136 5.44 -30.91 -21.98
CA GLY A 136 5.25 -32.24 -22.49
C GLY A 136 5.96 -33.31 -21.65
N THR A 137 5.20 -34.34 -21.29
CA THR A 137 5.71 -35.64 -20.91
C THR A 137 6.59 -36.21 -22.03
N ARG A 138 7.91 -36.23 -21.84
CA ARG A 138 8.81 -37.12 -22.60
C ARG A 138 10.07 -37.46 -21.79
N TRP A 139 9.91 -38.28 -20.76
CA TRP A 139 11.01 -39.13 -20.29
C TRP A 139 10.84 -40.50 -20.95
N LYS A 140 11.70 -40.75 -21.95
CA LYS A 140 11.85 -42.05 -22.59
C LYS A 140 12.32 -43.08 -21.57
N ARG A 141 11.71 -44.27 -21.59
CA ARG A 141 12.43 -45.53 -21.36
C ARG A 141 12.56 -46.22 -22.70
#